data_AF-T0URD8-F1
#
_entry.id   AF-T0URD8-F1
#
_cell.length_a   1.000
_cell.length_b   1.000
_cell.length_c   1.000
_cell.angle_alpha   90.00
_cell.angle_beta   90.00
_cell.angle_gamma   90.00
#
_symmetry.space_group_name_H-M   'P 1'
#
loop_
_entity.id
_entity.type
_entity.pdbx_description
1 polymer ?
#
loop_
_entity_poly.entity_id
_entity_poly.type
_entity_poly.pdbx_seq_one_letter_code
_entity_poly.pdbx_strand_id
1 'polypeptide(L)' 'MQDLESTFTFEEGHVIVSTKRGTLTLNYEDITDIYETKYDIFMMTGKNFGNPFVKKDLTEEEIQFIRSLKHKK' A
#
# COMPACT_ATOMS: atom_id res chain seq x y z
N MET A 1 8.30 -15.39 -14.79
CA MET A 1 7.70 -14.88 -13.53
C MET A 1 7.04 -13.56 -13.86
N GLN A 2 5.72 -13.48 -13.94
CA GLN A 2 4.98 -12.22 -13.83
C GLN A 2 3.50 -12.54 -13.94
N ASP A 3 2.90 -12.77 -12.78
CA ASP A 3 1.45 -12.85 -12.62
C ASP A 3 1.16 -12.32 -11.22
N LEU A 4 1.61 -11.09 -10.99
CA LEU A 4 1.32 -10.28 -9.82
C LEU A 4 0.41 -9.13 -10.25
N GLU A 5 -0.63 -9.43 -11.00
CA GLU A 5 -1.77 -8.50 -11.06
C GLU A 5 -2.30 -8.42 -9.62
N SER A 6 -2.02 -7.28 -9.00
CA SER A 6 -2.48 -6.94 -7.67
C SER A 6 -3.51 -5.84 -7.84
N THR A 7 -4.69 -6.03 -7.28
CA THR A 7 -5.71 -4.99 -7.24
C THR A 7 -5.66 -4.36 -5.85
N PHE A 8 -5.61 -3.03 -5.83
CA PHE A 8 -5.64 -2.24 -4.62
C PHE A 8 -7.02 -1.60 -4.49
N THR A 9 -7.61 -1.67 -3.30
CA THR A 9 -8.89 -1.01 -3.01
C THR A 9 -8.73 -0.23 -1.72
N PHE A 10 -8.74 1.10 -1.84
CA PHE A 10 -8.57 2.02 -0.73
C PHE A 10 -9.94 2.39 -0.15
N GLU A 11 -10.17 2.05 1.11
CA GLU A 11 -11.41 2.33 1.82
C GLU A 11 -11.16 3.23 3.03
N GLU A 12 -12.23 3.63 3.72
CA GLU A 12 -12.11 4.35 4.99
C GLU A 12 -11.43 3.45 6.04
N GLY A 13 -10.27 3.88 6.52
CA GLY A 13 -9.54 3.21 7.59
C GLY A 13 -8.60 2.08 7.15
N HIS A 14 -8.70 1.55 5.93
CA HIS A 14 -7.85 0.44 5.48
C HIS A 14 -7.70 0.35 3.95
N VAL A 15 -6.71 -0.43 3.50
CA VAL A 15 -6.53 -0.83 2.10
C VAL A 15 -6.59 -2.35 1.97
N ILE A 16 -7.29 -2.82 0.94
CA ILE A 16 -7.37 -4.22 0.57
C ILE A 16 -6.44 -4.48 -0.62
N VAL A 17 -5.52 -5.41 -0.47
CA VAL A 17 -4.59 -5.87 -1.50
C VAL A 17 -5.02 -7.27 -1.94
N SER A 18 -5.57 -7.37 -3.14
CA SER A 18 -5.99 -8.66 -3.72
C SER A 18 -4.97 -9.12 -4.75
N THR A 19 -4.47 -10.34 -4.59
CA THR A 19 -3.53 -10.99 -5.51
C THR A 19 -4.07 -12.35 -5.95
N LYS A 20 -3.46 -12.98 -6.95
CA LYS A 20 -3.79 -14.38 -7.32
C LYS A 20 -3.62 -15.39 -6.18
N ARG A 21 -2.88 -15.06 -5.12
CA ARG A 21 -2.59 -15.93 -3.98
C ARG A 21 -3.53 -15.70 -2.79
N GLY A 22 -4.37 -14.69 -2.85
CA GLY A 22 -5.28 -14.31 -1.78
C GLY A 22 -5.35 -12.80 -1.58
N THR A 23 -6.17 -12.44 -0.59
CA THR A 23 -6.46 -11.05 -0.23
C THR A 23 -5.88 -10.75 1.15
N LEU A 24 -5.34 -9.55 1.30
CA LEU A 24 -4.76 -9.02 2.52
C LEU A 24 -5.42 -7.67 2.82
N THR A 25 -5.74 -7.42 4.09
CA THR A 25 -6.26 -6.13 4.56
C THR A 25 -5.20 -5.46 5.43
N LEU A 26 -4.92 -4.17 5.17
CA LEU A 26 -3.98 -3.36 5.91
C LEU A 26 -4.70 -2.14 6.49
N ASN A 27 -4.84 -2.08 7.81
CA ASN A 27 -5.43 -0.92 8.47
C ASN A 27 -4.43 0.23 8.52
N TYR A 28 -4.88 1.45 8.26
CA TYR A 28 -4.01 2.63 8.27
C TYR A 28 -3.50 2.97 9.67
N GLU A 29 -4.24 2.61 10.72
CA GLU A 29 -3.82 2.78 12.12
C GLU A 29 -2.60 1.90 12.49
N ASP A 30 -2.45 0.77 11.80
CA ASP A 30 -1.34 -0.17 12.02
C ASP A 30 -0.10 0.19 11.20
N ILE A 31 -0.20 1.17 10.28
CA ILE A 31 0.94 1.61 9.47
C ILE A 31 1.92 2.33 10.38
N THR A 32 3.11 1.77 10.55
CA THR A 32 4.18 2.34 11.39
C THR A 32 5.13 3.22 10.58
N ASP A 33 5.26 3.02 9.27
CA ASP A 33 6.08 3.89 8.41
C ASP A 33 5.70 3.80 6.92
N ILE A 34 6.07 4.81 6.13
CA ILE A 34 5.90 4.83 4.67
C ILE A 34 7.19 5.31 3.98
N TYR A 35 7.79 4.42 3.19
CA TYR A 35 8.99 4.70 2.38
C TYR A 35 8.62 4.82 0.91
N GLU A 36 9.19 5.81 0.22
CA GLU A 36 9.01 5.97 -1.21
C GLU A 36 10.34 5.80 -1.93
N THR A 37 10.30 5.06 -3.03
CA THR A 37 11.37 5.04 -4.03
C THR A 37 10.88 5.67 -5.32
N LYS A 38 11.72 5.66 -6.36
CA LYS A 38 11.35 6.16 -7.68
C LYS A 38 10.14 5.42 -8.28
N TYR A 39 10.01 4.11 -8.02
CA TYR A 39 9.03 3.26 -8.69
C TYR A 39 7.98 2.68 -7.74
N ASP A 40 8.28 2.59 -6.45
CA ASP A 40 7.45 1.88 -5.47
C ASP A 40 7.21 2.72 -4.21
N ILE A 41 6.13 2.41 -3.51
CA ILE A 41 5.80 2.88 -2.17
C ILE A 41 5.73 1.67 -1.25
N PHE A 42 6.41 1.70 -0.11
CA PHE A 42 6.38 0.62 0.88
C PHE A 42 5.63 1.10 2.11
N MET A 43 4.53 0.41 2.45
CA MET A 43 3.84 0.62 3.72
C MET A 43 4.29 -0.42 4.72
N MET A 44 4.89 0.03 5.83
CA MET A 44 5.30 -0.82 6.93
C MET A 44 4.18 -0.90 7.96
N THR A 45 3.85 -2.12 8.37
CA THR A 45 2.87 -2.43 9.42
C THR A 45 3.59 -3.27 10.48
N GLY A 46 3.80 -2.71 11.67
CA GLY A 46 4.61 -3.36 12.71
C GLY A 46 6.10 -3.52 12.35
N LYS A 47 6.84 -4.31 13.15
CA LYS A 47 8.31 -4.38 13.05
C LYS A 47 8.86 -5.13 11.83
N ASN A 48 8.10 -6.08 11.28
CA ASN A 48 8.60 -7.04 10.30
C ASN A 48 7.68 -7.27 9.09
N PHE A 49 6.60 -6.50 8.92
CA PHE A 49 5.68 -6.68 7.79
C PHE A 49 5.61 -5.40 6.97
N GLY A 50 5.83 -5.53 5.67
CA GLY A 50 5.86 -4.41 4.73
C GLY A 50 5.24 -4.82 3.41
N ASN A 51 4.39 -3.98 2.87
CA ASN A 51 3.67 -4.24 1.63
C ASN A 51 4.12 -3.25 0.54
N PRO A 52 4.66 -3.74 -0.59
CA PRO A 52 5.04 -2.91 -1.71
C PRO A 52 3.82 -2.56 -2.57
N PHE A 53 3.71 -1.28 -2.92
CA PHE A 53 2.76 -0.73 -3.87
C PHE A 53 3.54 -0.16 -5.05
N VAL A 54 3.37 -0.75 -6.23
CA VAL A 54 4.07 -0.29 -7.42
C VAL A 54 3.33 0.91 -7.99
N LYS A 55 4.01 2.05 -8.16
CA LYS A 55 3.38 3.32 -8.56
C LYS A 55 2.67 3.26 -9.91
N LYS A 56 3.13 2.38 -10.81
CA LYS A 56 2.52 2.21 -12.14
C LYS A 56 1.14 1.54 -12.08
N ASP A 57 0.86 0.82 -10.99
CA ASP A 57 -0.38 0.07 -10.77
C ASP A 57 -1.37 0.87 -9.90
N LEU A 58 -1.04 2.12 -9.59
CA LEU A 58 -1.84 3.06 -8.80
C LEU A 58 -2.20 4.29 -9.63
N THR A 59 -3.33 4.92 -9.31
CA THR A 59 -3.66 6.25 -9.82
C THR A 59 -2.90 7.35 -9.08
N GLU A 60 -2.84 8.54 -9.66
CA GLU A 60 -2.21 9.68 -8.98
C GLU A 60 -2.99 10.05 -7.69
N GLU A 61 -4.33 9.93 -7.69
CA GLU A 61 -5.14 10.16 -6.48
C GLU A 61 -4.77 9.18 -5.36
N GLU A 62 -4.56 7.90 -5.68
CA GLU A 62 -4.14 6.88 -4.70
C GLU A 62 -2.73 7.17 -4.16
N ILE A 63 -1.80 7.59 -5.02
CA ILE A 63 -0.45 7.99 -4.60
C ILE A 63 -0.51 9.18 -3.64
N GLN A 64 -1.32 10.21 -3.96
CA GLN A 64 -1.48 11.38 -3.09
C GLN A 64 -2.16 11.03 -1.77
N PHE A 65 -3.14 10.13 -1.80
CA PHE A 65 -3.77 9.61 -0.59
C PHE A 65 -2.74 8.92 0.31
N ILE A 66 -1.91 8.02 -0.22
CA ILE A 66 -0.87 7.33 0.54
C ILE A 66 0.14 8.33 1.15
N ARG A 67 0.54 9.35 0.39
CA ARG A 67 1.39 10.44 0.90
C ARG A 67 0.76 11.18 2.06
N SER A 68 -0.56 11.42 2.01
CA SER A 68 -1.27 12.08 3.10
C SER A 68 -1.20 11.27 4.41
N LEU A 69 -1.18 9.93 4.33
CA LEU A 69 -1.05 9.06 5.51
C LEU A 69 0.32 9.21 6.19
N LYS A 70 1.39 9.45 5.42
CA LYS A 70 2.73 9.70 5.97
C LYS A 70 2.77 10.96 6.84
N HIS A 71 2.04 11.99 6.45
CA HIS A 71 1.98 13.28 7.14
C HIS A 71 1.01 13.30 8.33
N LYS A 72 0.23 12.25 8.56
CA LYS A 72 -0.68 12.12 9.72
C LYS A 72 0.00 11.64 11.01
N LYS A 73 1.29 11.30 10.97
CA LYS A 73 2.06 10.87 12.14
C LYS A 73 2.75 12.01 12.87
#